data_AF-A0A1S0TQY5-F1
#
_entry.id   AF-A0A1S0TQY5-F1
#
_cell.length_a   1.000
_cell.length_b   1.000
_cell.length_c   1.000
_cell.angle_alpha   90.00
_cell.angle_beta   90.00
_cell.angle_gamma   90.00
#
_symmetry.space_group_name_H-M   'P 1'
#
loop_
_entity.id
_entity.type
_entity.pdbx_description
1 polymer ?
#
loop_
_entity_poly.entity_id
_entity_poly.type
_entity_poly.pdbx_seq_one_letter_code
_entity_poly.pdbx_strand_id
1 'polypeptide(L)'
;MTNRTIHFTKPFCTTELLADECAENVFKAKRMGRNWKEIKQKLNIGVKKERSKLKLVLQKSNNKFPDEKADILATILNSVLFATDQDLLDAIREFQNTPIMLIFVDAIGLAGTMTSYTVGKNAFTTEVPKFLERFLQALSQMTKIDIAIINDLKNWMKNTNDKHHAKHIAFTIANLYRRFCESTKSRKYACENGKNEDVNEFTKFIIGRCEDSDCQINALQIFENLPLLNLLPYANQFLCSTNNNTMLVQEEALRFLQLFDGKHFHWKTINKLLRIFHNTCPLHQTITDQTLAIDVLLNILPNKELVGTYLLRSEELFPIEHEKWAYFYKNIARKRQTSPDFNLYWTKMRSFRVFRPNYAHRSLKATSDVSVINIAGK
;
A
#
# COMPACT_ATOMS: atom_id res chain seq x y z
N MET A 1 -41.47 -16.83 2.65
CA MET A 1 -40.33 -17.77 2.72
C MET A 1 -40.30 -18.56 1.42
N THR A 2 -39.42 -18.23 0.48
CA THR A 2 -39.29 -18.96 -0.80
C THR A 2 -38.34 -20.14 -0.60
N ASN A 3 -38.90 -21.34 -0.75
CA ASN A 3 -38.22 -22.62 -0.64
C ASN A 3 -37.21 -22.75 -1.80
N ARG A 4 -35.91 -22.60 -1.53
CA ARG A 4 -34.84 -22.86 -2.50
C ARG A 4 -34.47 -24.33 -2.43
N THR A 5 -35.17 -25.18 -3.17
CA THR A 5 -34.74 -26.54 -3.44
C THR A 5 -33.51 -26.49 -4.34
N ILE A 6 -32.34 -26.81 -3.77
CA ILE A 6 -31.10 -26.98 -4.52
C ILE A 6 -31.22 -28.30 -5.29
N HIS A 7 -31.39 -28.23 -6.61
CA HIS A 7 -31.29 -29.40 -7.48
C HIS A 7 -29.81 -29.78 -7.60
N PHE A 8 -29.38 -30.80 -6.86
CA PHE A 8 -28.08 -31.41 -7.07
C PHE A 8 -28.11 -32.20 -8.38
N THR A 9 -27.55 -31.62 -9.44
CA THR A 9 -27.26 -32.34 -10.67
C THR A 9 -26.13 -33.35 -10.41
N LYS A 10 -26.17 -34.49 -11.11
CA LYS A 10 -25.08 -35.47 -11.04
C LYS A 10 -23.77 -34.79 -11.46
N PRO A 11 -22.68 -34.94 -10.69
CA PRO A 11 -21.40 -34.37 -11.06
C PRO A 11 -20.92 -34.99 -12.38
N PHE A 12 -20.36 -34.17 -13.27
CA PHE A 12 -19.80 -34.62 -14.56
C PHE A 12 -18.62 -35.58 -14.38
N CYS A 13 -17.90 -35.46 -13.27
CA CYS A 13 -16.78 -36.32 -12.89
C CYS A 13 -17.20 -37.24 -11.75
N THR A 14 -16.84 -38.52 -11.81
CA THR A 14 -16.94 -39.41 -10.64
C THR A 14 -15.87 -39.02 -9.61
N THR A 15 -16.13 -39.29 -8.32
CA THR A 15 -15.20 -39.02 -7.21
C THR A 15 -13.92 -39.84 -7.26
N GLU A 16 -13.88 -40.87 -8.10
CA GLU A 16 -12.73 -41.76 -8.29
C GLU A 16 -11.69 -41.18 -9.27
N LEU A 17 -12.09 -40.23 -10.12
CA LEU A 17 -11.19 -39.59 -11.08
C LEU A 17 -10.51 -38.37 -10.47
N LEU A 18 -9.20 -38.26 -10.66
CA LEU A 18 -8.49 -37.01 -10.40
C LEU A 18 -8.96 -35.93 -11.38
N ALA A 19 -8.86 -34.66 -10.98
CA ALA A 19 -9.41 -33.54 -11.76
C ALA A 19 -8.82 -33.46 -13.18
N ASP A 20 -7.55 -33.82 -13.37
CA ASP A 20 -6.90 -33.88 -14.67
C ASP A 20 -7.39 -35.06 -15.53
N GLU A 21 -7.62 -36.23 -14.91
CA GLU A 21 -8.17 -37.40 -15.59
C GLU A 21 -9.62 -37.17 -16.03
N CYS A 22 -10.42 -36.50 -15.21
CA CYS A 22 -11.77 -36.11 -15.63
C CYS A 22 -11.75 -35.10 -16.79
N ALA A 23 -10.86 -34.09 -16.74
CA ALA A 23 -10.73 -33.13 -17.82
C ALA A 23 -10.38 -33.82 -19.16
N GLU A 24 -9.48 -34.80 -19.12
CA GLU A 24 -9.06 -35.56 -20.30
C GLU A 24 -10.14 -36.55 -20.78
N ASN A 25 -10.76 -37.31 -19.87
CA ASN A 25 -11.68 -38.40 -20.23
C ASN A 25 -13.12 -37.93 -20.48
N VAL A 26 -13.64 -37.01 -19.66
CA VAL A 26 -15.04 -36.53 -19.77
C VAL A 26 -15.13 -35.34 -20.71
N PHE A 27 -14.20 -34.39 -20.60
CA PHE A 27 -14.23 -33.15 -21.36
C PHE A 27 -13.32 -33.15 -22.59
N LYS A 28 -12.62 -34.27 -22.86
CA LYS A 28 -11.68 -34.42 -23.99
C LYS A 28 -10.61 -33.32 -24.05
N ALA A 29 -10.24 -32.76 -22.89
CA ALA A 29 -9.24 -31.71 -22.79
C ALA A 29 -7.85 -32.30 -23.08
N LYS A 30 -7.09 -31.65 -23.96
CA LYS A 30 -5.72 -32.08 -24.29
C LYS A 30 -4.76 -31.72 -23.15
N ARG A 31 -4.14 -32.74 -22.54
CA ARG A 31 -3.18 -32.54 -21.44
C ARG A 31 -1.90 -31.84 -21.93
N MET A 32 -1.68 -30.61 -21.44
CA MET A 32 -0.53 -29.77 -21.79
C MET A 32 0.76 -30.15 -21.04
N GLY A 33 0.69 -30.93 -19.96
CA GLY A 33 1.84 -31.39 -19.17
C GLY A 33 1.48 -31.59 -17.70
N ARG A 34 2.31 -32.34 -16.96
CA ARG A 34 2.12 -32.58 -15.51
C ARG A 34 2.73 -31.50 -14.62
N ASN A 35 3.69 -30.76 -15.16
CA ASN A 35 4.40 -29.69 -14.46
C ASN A 35 4.66 -28.51 -15.42
N TRP A 36 5.02 -27.36 -14.85
CA TRP A 36 5.26 -26.14 -15.62
C TRP A 36 6.37 -26.30 -16.68
N LYS A 37 7.33 -27.21 -16.47
CA LYS A 37 8.43 -27.47 -17.40
C LYS A 37 7.91 -28.15 -18.68
N GLU A 38 7.07 -29.17 -18.55
CA GLU A 38 6.40 -29.84 -19.69
C GLU A 38 5.40 -28.92 -20.38
N ILE A 39 4.60 -28.19 -19.59
CA ILE A 39 3.63 -27.21 -20.09
C ILE A 39 4.35 -26.15 -20.93
N LYS A 40 5.49 -25.61 -20.46
CA LYS A 40 6.30 -24.62 -21.18
C LYS A 40 6.92 -25.16 -22.47
N GLN A 41 7.25 -26.46 -22.53
CA GLN A 41 7.79 -27.08 -23.74
C GLN A 41 6.71 -27.31 -24.82
N LYS A 42 5.47 -27.59 -24.41
CA LYS A 42 4.34 -27.83 -25.32
C LYS A 42 3.58 -26.55 -25.67
N LEU A 43 3.62 -25.54 -24.81
CA LEU A 43 3.22 -24.17 -25.12
C LEU A 43 4.28 -23.55 -26.02
N ASN A 44 4.15 -23.81 -27.31
CA ASN A 44 4.81 -23.01 -28.33
C ASN A 44 4.06 -21.66 -28.42
N ILE A 45 4.11 -20.87 -27.34
CA ILE A 45 3.72 -19.46 -27.39
C ILE A 45 4.75 -18.85 -28.32
N GLY A 46 4.34 -18.57 -29.57
CA GLY A 46 5.17 -18.13 -30.68
C GLY A 46 5.82 -16.76 -30.49
N VAL A 47 6.30 -16.42 -29.30
CA VAL A 47 7.25 -15.35 -29.10
C VAL A 47 8.61 -15.92 -29.45
N LYS A 48 8.96 -15.88 -30.74
CA LYS A 48 10.37 -15.96 -31.14
C LYS A 48 11.13 -14.98 -30.26
N LYS A 49 12.10 -15.47 -29.47
CA LYS A 49 13.12 -14.61 -28.86
C LYS A 49 13.93 -13.99 -29.99
N GLU A 50 13.39 -12.94 -30.62
CA GLU A 50 14.22 -12.06 -31.43
C GLU A 50 15.26 -11.44 -30.50
N ARG A 51 16.51 -11.32 -30.98
CA ARG A 51 17.52 -10.52 -30.28
C ARG A 51 16.90 -9.16 -29.97
N SER A 52 17.06 -8.73 -28.72
CA SER A 52 16.61 -7.42 -28.26
C SER A 52 17.05 -6.33 -29.24
N LYS A 53 16.08 -5.56 -29.74
CA LYS A 53 16.31 -4.35 -30.54
C LYS A 53 16.31 -3.11 -29.63
N LEU A 54 16.72 -3.25 -28.37
CA LEU A 54 16.59 -2.22 -27.33
C LEU A 54 17.15 -0.88 -27.77
N LYS A 55 18.37 -0.85 -28.31
CA LYS A 55 18.99 0.39 -28.80
C LYS A 55 18.14 1.10 -29.85
N LEU A 56 17.68 0.38 -30.88
CA LEU A 56 16.82 0.94 -31.93
C LEU A 56 15.49 1.45 -31.37
N VAL A 57 14.91 0.72 -30.42
CA VAL A 57 13.67 1.11 -29.75
C VAL A 57 13.87 2.39 -28.94
N LEU A 58 14.97 2.51 -28.21
CA LEU A 58 15.29 3.72 -27.45
C LEU A 58 15.57 4.91 -28.36
N GLN A 59 16.30 4.73 -29.47
CA GLN A 59 16.51 5.80 -30.46
C GLN A 59 15.19 6.30 -31.05
N LYS A 60 14.33 5.37 -31.50
CA LYS A 60 13.02 5.72 -32.07
C LYS A 60 12.11 6.41 -31.04
N SER A 61 12.14 5.93 -29.79
CA SER A 61 11.35 6.49 -28.71
C SER A 61 11.82 7.87 -28.30
N ASN A 62 13.14 8.09 -28.22
CA ASN A 62 13.73 9.38 -27.87
C ASN A 62 13.36 10.47 -28.89
N ASN A 63 13.30 10.12 -30.18
CA ASN A 63 12.92 11.07 -31.24
C ASN A 63 11.42 11.44 -31.22
N LYS A 64 10.57 10.60 -30.63
CA LYS A 64 9.10 10.80 -30.51
C LYS A 64 8.68 11.38 -29.17
N PHE A 65 9.62 11.49 -28.22
CA PHE A 65 9.35 12.02 -26.90
C PHE A 65 9.44 13.56 -26.92
N PRO A 66 8.50 14.31 -26.31
CA PRO A 66 7.51 13.90 -25.32
C PRO A 66 6.08 13.63 -25.84
N ASP A 67 5.84 13.62 -27.15
CA ASP A 67 4.49 13.70 -27.72
C ASP A 67 3.69 12.37 -27.62
N GLU A 68 4.35 11.20 -27.61
CA GLU A 68 3.71 9.87 -27.57
C GLU A 68 3.98 9.07 -26.26
N LYS A 69 3.69 9.63 -25.07
CA LYS A 69 4.18 9.07 -23.79
C LYS A 69 3.76 7.64 -23.42
N ALA A 70 2.51 7.23 -23.65
CA ALA A 70 1.98 5.97 -23.13
C ALA A 70 2.48 4.72 -23.89
N ASP A 71 2.53 4.78 -25.22
CA ASP A 71 2.96 3.66 -26.07
C ASP A 71 4.47 3.40 -25.99
N ILE A 72 5.24 4.44 -25.64
CA ILE A 72 6.69 4.36 -25.51
C ILE A 72 7.11 3.44 -24.36
N LEU A 73 6.51 3.55 -23.18
CA LEU A 73 6.90 2.73 -22.02
C LEU A 73 6.68 1.24 -22.29
N ALA A 74 5.52 0.86 -22.85
CA ALA A 74 5.21 -0.53 -23.16
C ALA A 74 6.20 -1.11 -24.18
N THR A 75 6.57 -0.33 -25.18
CA THR A 75 7.53 -0.73 -26.23
C THR A 75 8.93 -0.95 -25.64
N ILE A 76 9.39 -0.04 -24.78
CA ILE A 76 10.69 -0.14 -24.12
C ILE A 76 10.69 -1.33 -23.15
N LEU A 77 9.65 -1.49 -22.33
CA LEU A 77 9.51 -2.60 -21.39
C LEU A 77 9.59 -3.95 -22.08
N ASN A 78 8.87 -4.14 -23.19
CA ASN A 78 8.94 -5.37 -23.98
C ASN A 78 10.36 -5.63 -24.49
N SER A 79 11.10 -4.58 -24.87
CA SER A 79 12.48 -4.72 -25.33
C SER A 79 13.43 -5.10 -24.19
N VAL A 80 13.24 -4.53 -23.00
CA VAL A 80 14.00 -4.85 -21.78
C VAL A 80 13.82 -6.30 -21.36
N LEU A 81 12.61 -6.85 -21.47
CA LEU A 81 12.32 -8.25 -21.09
C LEU A 81 13.17 -9.28 -21.85
N PHE A 82 13.65 -8.94 -23.05
CA PHE A 82 14.47 -9.81 -23.89
C PHE A 82 15.91 -9.33 -24.06
N ALA A 83 16.30 -8.26 -23.37
CA ALA A 83 17.65 -7.69 -23.44
C ALA A 83 18.66 -8.52 -22.65
N THR A 84 19.90 -8.55 -23.15
CA THR A 84 21.04 -9.11 -22.41
C THR A 84 21.61 -8.10 -21.43
N ASP A 85 22.43 -8.57 -20.49
CA ASP A 85 23.13 -7.71 -19.53
C ASP A 85 23.93 -6.60 -20.23
N GLN A 86 24.62 -6.96 -21.33
CA GLN A 86 25.41 -6.03 -22.14
C GLN A 86 24.53 -4.99 -22.86
N ASP A 87 23.41 -5.42 -23.47
CA ASP A 87 22.48 -4.51 -24.15
C ASP A 87 21.96 -3.44 -23.20
N LEU A 88 21.64 -3.82 -21.96
CA LEU A 88 21.14 -2.92 -20.92
C LEU A 88 22.22 -1.94 -20.46
N LEU A 89 23.44 -2.41 -20.18
CA LEU A 89 24.54 -1.55 -19.76
C LEU A 89 24.92 -0.52 -20.83
N ASP A 90 25.03 -0.95 -22.09
CA ASP A 90 25.35 -0.05 -23.19
C ASP A 90 24.26 1.00 -23.39
N ALA A 91 22.99 0.59 -23.31
CA ALA A 91 21.86 1.52 -23.38
C ALA A 91 21.86 2.51 -22.21
N ILE A 92 22.17 2.09 -20.98
CA ILE A 92 22.24 3.00 -19.83
C ILE A 92 23.30 4.07 -20.07
N ARG A 93 24.48 3.68 -20.54
CA ARG A 93 25.61 4.60 -20.80
C ARG A 93 25.35 5.56 -21.95
N GLU A 94 24.76 5.08 -23.03
CA GLU A 94 24.45 5.88 -24.23
C GLU A 94 23.33 6.89 -23.96
N PHE A 95 22.28 6.48 -23.24
CA PHE A 95 21.07 7.30 -23.08
C PHE A 95 21.01 8.10 -21.77
N GLN A 96 22.00 8.02 -20.88
CA GLN A 96 21.98 8.66 -19.54
C GLN A 96 21.69 10.19 -19.53
N ASN A 97 21.96 10.88 -20.63
CA ASN A 97 21.78 12.34 -20.77
C ASN A 97 20.63 12.69 -21.72
N THR A 98 19.78 11.73 -22.05
CA THR A 98 18.64 11.92 -22.96
C THR A 98 17.32 11.98 -22.17
N PRO A 99 16.28 12.68 -22.69
CA PRO A 99 14.97 12.74 -22.04
C PRO A 99 14.32 11.37 -21.83
N ILE A 100 14.59 10.39 -22.71
CA ILE A 100 13.99 9.05 -22.61
C ILE A 100 14.50 8.24 -21.42
N MET A 101 15.62 8.63 -20.81
CA MET A 101 16.28 7.86 -19.76
C MET A 101 15.36 7.56 -18.56
N LEU A 102 14.52 8.51 -18.15
CA LEU A 102 13.58 8.30 -17.03
C LEU A 102 12.59 7.17 -17.33
N ILE A 103 12.07 7.10 -18.56
CA ILE A 103 11.16 6.04 -18.99
C ILE A 103 11.91 4.71 -19.12
N PHE A 104 13.16 4.75 -19.56
CA PHE A 104 13.98 3.54 -19.65
C PHE A 104 14.30 2.97 -18.27
N VAL A 105 14.64 3.80 -17.29
CA VAL A 105 14.81 3.40 -15.88
C VAL A 105 13.54 2.76 -15.34
N ASP A 106 12.37 3.34 -15.64
CA ASP A 106 11.08 2.76 -15.25
C ASP A 106 10.89 1.37 -15.87
N ALA A 107 11.18 1.22 -17.16
CA ALA A 107 11.08 -0.05 -17.85
C ALA A 107 12.02 -1.12 -17.26
N ILE A 108 13.24 -0.76 -16.87
CA ILE A 108 14.19 -1.68 -16.21
C ILE A 108 13.64 -2.18 -14.87
N GLY A 109 13.11 -1.26 -14.05
CA GLY A 109 12.51 -1.61 -12.75
C GLY A 109 11.24 -2.45 -12.91
N LEU A 110 10.32 -2.04 -13.80
CA LEU A 110 9.04 -2.71 -14.03
C LEU A 110 9.18 -4.12 -14.62
N ALA A 111 10.23 -4.37 -15.41
CA ALA A 111 10.50 -5.68 -16.00
C ALA A 111 10.63 -6.77 -14.94
N GLY A 112 11.27 -6.47 -13.79
CA GLY A 112 11.37 -7.38 -12.66
C GLY A 112 12.03 -8.73 -12.99
N THR A 113 12.88 -8.79 -14.02
CA THR A 113 13.68 -9.98 -14.30
C THR A 113 14.97 -9.91 -13.50
N MET A 114 15.57 -11.06 -13.17
CA MET A 114 16.84 -11.04 -12.43
C MET A 114 17.93 -10.29 -13.21
N THR A 115 17.96 -10.44 -14.55
CA THR A 115 18.86 -9.67 -15.42
C THR A 115 18.65 -8.17 -15.32
N SER A 116 17.41 -7.67 -15.50
CA SER A 116 17.15 -6.23 -15.44
C SER A 116 17.40 -5.67 -14.04
N TYR A 117 17.08 -6.45 -13.00
CA TYR A 117 17.35 -6.11 -11.62
C TYR A 117 18.85 -6.00 -11.32
N THR A 118 19.65 -7.01 -11.65
CA THR A 118 21.09 -7.02 -11.35
C THR A 118 21.82 -5.89 -12.10
N VAL A 119 21.51 -5.70 -13.38
CA VAL A 119 22.09 -4.59 -14.17
C VAL A 119 21.67 -3.25 -13.60
N GLY A 120 20.37 -3.05 -13.36
CA GLY A 120 19.84 -1.80 -12.82
C GLY A 120 20.40 -1.48 -11.44
N LYS A 121 20.43 -2.46 -10.52
CA LYS A 121 21.05 -2.32 -9.19
C LYS A 121 22.50 -1.88 -9.31
N ASN A 122 23.32 -2.56 -10.11
CA ASN A 122 24.74 -2.23 -10.22
C ASN A 122 24.94 -0.85 -10.85
N ALA A 123 24.37 -0.63 -12.03
CA ALA A 123 24.56 0.61 -12.79
C ALA A 123 24.02 1.85 -12.06
N PHE A 124 22.85 1.76 -11.43
CA PHE A 124 22.28 2.88 -10.68
C PHE A 124 22.82 3.01 -9.26
N THR A 125 23.64 2.08 -8.76
CA THR A 125 24.37 2.30 -7.50
C THR A 125 25.72 2.96 -7.75
N THR A 126 26.41 2.63 -8.85
CA THR A 126 27.80 3.04 -9.08
C THR A 126 27.99 4.00 -10.25
N GLU A 127 27.43 3.71 -11.42
CA GLU A 127 27.70 4.47 -12.65
C GLU A 127 26.82 5.71 -12.76
N VAL A 128 25.53 5.57 -12.49
CA VAL A 128 24.51 6.62 -12.72
C VAL A 128 23.58 6.80 -11.50
N PRO A 129 24.13 7.16 -10.32
CA PRO A 129 23.41 7.13 -9.04
C PRO A 129 22.16 8.01 -8.97
N LYS A 130 22.10 9.08 -9.79
CA LYS A 130 20.93 9.97 -9.90
C LYS A 130 19.61 9.26 -10.26
N PHE A 131 19.66 8.04 -10.81
CA PHE A 131 18.48 7.28 -11.20
C PHE A 131 18.09 6.17 -10.20
N LEU A 132 18.84 5.99 -9.10
CA LEU A 132 18.62 4.90 -8.15
C LEU A 132 17.22 4.92 -7.52
N GLU A 133 16.80 6.08 -7.02
CA GLU A 133 15.48 6.22 -6.39
C GLU A 133 14.35 5.91 -7.38
N ARG A 134 14.46 6.42 -8.62
CA ARG A 134 13.47 6.17 -9.67
C ARG A 134 13.42 4.69 -10.03
N PHE A 135 14.58 4.04 -10.14
CA PHE A 135 14.68 2.61 -10.38
C PHE A 135 13.99 1.81 -9.26
N LEU A 136 14.26 2.13 -7.99
CA LEU A 136 13.65 1.47 -6.83
C LEU A 136 12.12 1.68 -6.79
N GLN A 137 11.65 2.89 -7.08
CA GLN A 137 10.22 3.19 -7.23
C GLN A 137 9.56 2.33 -8.31
N ALA A 138 10.17 2.23 -9.49
CA ALA A 138 9.66 1.40 -10.59
C ALA A 138 9.71 -0.10 -10.26
N LEU A 139 10.79 -0.55 -9.61
CA LEU A 139 10.96 -1.93 -9.16
C LEU A 139 9.88 -2.34 -8.16
N SER A 140 9.44 -1.44 -7.28
CA SER A 140 8.33 -1.69 -6.35
C SER A 140 7.02 -2.07 -7.07
N GLN A 141 6.90 -1.64 -8.33
CA GLN A 141 5.76 -1.89 -9.21
C GLN A 141 6.03 -3.00 -10.24
N MET A 142 7.09 -3.81 -10.07
CA MET A 142 7.44 -4.86 -11.04
C MET A 142 6.26 -5.77 -11.39
N THR A 143 6.14 -6.12 -12.66
CA THR A 143 4.97 -6.85 -13.20
C THR A 143 4.76 -8.21 -12.53
N LYS A 144 5.84 -8.91 -12.21
CA LYS A 144 5.84 -10.21 -11.53
C LYS A 144 6.74 -10.16 -10.31
N ILE A 145 6.18 -10.43 -9.14
CA ILE A 145 6.95 -10.48 -7.89
C ILE A 145 7.86 -11.71 -7.89
N ASP A 146 9.16 -11.49 -7.77
CA ASP A 146 10.18 -12.52 -7.63
C ASP A 146 10.78 -12.50 -6.21
N ILE A 147 10.70 -13.62 -5.52
CA ILE A 147 11.20 -13.78 -4.14
C ILE A 147 12.73 -13.66 -4.10
N ALA A 148 13.44 -14.09 -5.15
CA ALA A 148 14.89 -13.98 -5.22
C ALA A 148 15.34 -12.51 -5.24
N ILE A 149 14.61 -11.65 -5.96
CA ILE A 149 14.84 -10.19 -5.96
C ILE A 149 14.55 -9.59 -4.58
N ILE A 150 13.45 -9.99 -3.93
CA ILE A 150 13.14 -9.53 -2.56
C ILE A 150 14.25 -9.92 -1.58
N ASN A 151 14.77 -11.15 -1.66
CA ASN A 151 15.87 -11.60 -0.80
C ASN A 151 17.16 -10.83 -1.06
N ASP A 152 17.50 -10.53 -2.31
CA ASP A 152 18.67 -9.70 -2.62
C ASP A 152 18.49 -8.24 -2.16
N LEU A 153 17.28 -7.67 -2.28
CA LEU A 153 16.95 -6.37 -1.70
C LEU A 153 17.10 -6.37 -0.18
N LYS A 154 16.64 -7.42 0.53
CA LYS A 154 16.82 -7.56 1.99
C LYS A 154 18.30 -7.56 2.36
N ASN A 155 19.12 -8.30 1.62
CA ASN A 155 20.57 -8.36 1.85
C ASN A 155 21.25 -7.03 1.55
N TRP A 156 20.86 -6.37 0.45
CA TRP A 156 21.39 -5.07 0.07
C TRP A 156 21.05 -3.99 1.10
N MET A 157 19.81 -3.96 1.61
CA MET A 157 19.38 -3.08 2.69
C MET A 157 20.20 -3.32 3.97
N LYS A 158 20.51 -4.58 4.30
CA LYS A 158 21.30 -4.93 5.50
C LYS A 158 22.75 -4.47 5.40
N ASN A 159 23.31 -4.43 4.19
CA ASN A 159 24.74 -4.23 3.94
C ASN A 159 25.10 -2.82 3.45
N THR A 160 24.13 -1.97 3.12
CA THR A 160 24.40 -0.58 2.72
C THR A 160 24.65 0.31 3.94
N ASN A 161 25.70 1.13 3.88
CA ASN A 161 26.00 2.13 4.91
C ASN A 161 25.23 3.45 4.69
N ASP A 162 24.67 3.64 3.49
CA ASP A 162 23.87 4.80 3.16
C ASP A 162 22.45 4.63 3.71
N LYS A 163 22.12 5.42 4.75
CA LYS A 163 20.80 5.42 5.40
C LYS A 163 19.68 5.82 4.44
N HIS A 164 19.96 6.72 3.51
CA HIS A 164 18.99 7.18 2.51
C HIS A 164 18.68 6.06 1.51
N HIS A 165 19.71 5.36 1.01
CA HIS A 165 19.50 4.18 0.16
C HIS A 165 18.79 3.05 0.91
N ALA A 166 19.19 2.76 2.16
CA ALA A 166 18.54 1.75 2.98
C ALA A 166 17.03 2.01 3.11
N LYS A 167 16.65 3.28 3.31
CA LYS A 167 15.25 3.72 3.39
C LYS A 167 14.48 3.43 2.09
N HIS A 168 15.01 3.84 0.93
CA HIS A 168 14.34 3.59 -0.36
C HIS A 168 14.26 2.11 -0.74
N ILE A 169 15.27 1.32 -0.37
CA ILE A 169 15.21 -0.14 -0.53
C ILE A 169 14.13 -0.72 0.38
N ALA A 170 14.01 -0.26 1.63
CA ALA A 170 12.96 -0.71 2.55
C ALA A 170 11.55 -0.35 2.05
N PHE A 171 11.34 0.84 1.49
CA PHE A 171 10.08 1.20 0.83
C PHE A 171 9.74 0.27 -0.33
N THR A 172 10.74 -0.06 -1.14
CA THR A 172 10.58 -0.99 -2.27
C THR A 172 10.14 -2.36 -1.77
N ILE A 173 10.83 -2.90 -0.76
CA ILE A 173 10.49 -4.19 -0.14
C ILE A 173 9.07 -4.16 0.46
N ALA A 174 8.70 -3.11 1.20
CA ALA A 174 7.39 -2.97 1.82
C ALA A 174 6.26 -3.00 0.78
N ASN A 175 6.40 -2.23 -0.32
CA ASN A 175 5.43 -2.23 -1.41
C ASN A 175 5.33 -3.59 -2.13
N LEU A 176 6.47 -4.26 -2.35
CA LEU A 176 6.48 -5.60 -2.92
C LEU A 176 5.77 -6.60 -2.01
N TYR A 177 6.02 -6.56 -0.70
CA TYR A 177 5.32 -7.41 0.25
C TYR A 177 3.84 -7.09 0.35
N ARG A 178 3.43 -5.82 0.25
CA ARG A 178 2.01 -5.46 0.21
C ARG A 178 1.32 -6.09 -0.98
N ARG A 179 1.88 -5.92 -2.18
CA ARG A 179 1.36 -6.54 -3.40
C ARG A 179 1.37 -8.07 -3.31
N PHE A 180 2.40 -8.65 -2.69
CA PHE A 180 2.47 -10.09 -2.43
C PHE A 180 1.35 -10.55 -1.50
N CYS A 181 1.12 -9.87 -0.38
CA CYS A 181 0.04 -10.18 0.56
C CYS A 181 -1.33 -10.02 -0.09
N GLU A 182 -1.54 -8.96 -0.86
CA GLU A 182 -2.82 -8.67 -1.55
C GLU A 182 -3.08 -9.58 -2.76
N SER A 183 -2.08 -10.31 -3.26
CA SER A 183 -2.22 -11.15 -4.46
C SER A 183 -3.26 -12.28 -4.34
N THR A 184 -3.56 -12.76 -3.13
CA THR A 184 -4.63 -13.75 -2.88
C THR A 184 -5.24 -13.55 -1.51
N LYS A 185 -6.50 -13.98 -1.31
CA LYS A 185 -7.17 -13.95 0.01
C LYS A 185 -6.39 -14.72 1.08
N SER A 186 -5.82 -15.88 0.73
CA SER A 186 -5.03 -16.70 1.66
C SER A 186 -3.75 -16.00 2.10
N ARG A 187 -3.03 -15.36 1.18
CA ARG A 187 -1.81 -14.60 1.51
C ARG A 187 -2.14 -13.38 2.35
N LYS A 188 -3.22 -12.65 2.01
CA LYS A 188 -3.69 -11.50 2.78
C LYS A 188 -3.95 -11.91 4.23
N TYR A 189 -4.74 -12.97 4.43
CA TYR A 189 -5.01 -13.50 5.76
C TYR A 189 -3.72 -13.95 6.48
N ALA A 190 -2.79 -14.62 5.79
CA ALA A 190 -1.54 -15.04 6.39
C ALA A 190 -0.68 -13.85 6.84
N CYS A 191 -0.56 -12.79 6.03
CA CYS A 191 0.19 -11.59 6.40
C CYS A 191 -0.48 -10.82 7.56
N GLU A 192 -1.79 -10.57 7.46
CA GLU A 192 -2.54 -9.81 8.47
C GLU A 192 -2.51 -10.47 9.86
N ASN A 193 -2.52 -11.80 9.91
CA ASN A 193 -2.47 -12.57 11.15
C ASN A 193 -1.05 -12.97 11.56
N GLY A 194 -0.01 -12.41 10.93
CA GLY A 194 1.38 -12.68 11.27
C GLY A 194 1.79 -14.14 11.09
N LYS A 195 1.21 -14.87 10.14
CA LYS A 195 1.58 -16.25 9.78
C LYS A 195 2.62 -16.33 8.66
N ASN A 196 2.95 -15.21 8.02
CA ASN A 196 3.99 -15.17 6.99
C ASN A 196 5.36 -14.84 7.61
N GLU A 197 6.27 -15.81 7.64
CA GLU A 197 7.57 -15.68 8.29
C GLU A 197 8.47 -14.63 7.64
N ASP A 198 8.56 -14.59 6.32
CA ASP A 198 9.41 -13.62 5.59
C ASP A 198 9.00 -12.16 5.84
N VAL A 199 7.69 -11.90 5.79
CA VAL A 199 7.13 -10.57 6.07
C VAL A 199 7.36 -10.20 7.54
N ASN A 200 7.17 -11.16 8.45
CA ASN A 200 7.41 -10.94 9.87
C ASN A 200 8.89 -10.70 10.18
N GLU A 201 9.81 -11.40 9.52
CA GLU A 201 11.26 -11.15 9.66
C GLU A 201 11.59 -9.72 9.24
N PHE A 202 11.05 -9.28 8.10
CA PHE A 202 11.25 -7.92 7.60
C PHE A 202 10.70 -6.87 8.58
N THR A 203 9.47 -7.00 9.05
CA THR A 203 8.89 -6.02 9.98
C THR A 203 9.61 -5.98 11.32
N LYS A 204 9.97 -7.15 11.87
CA LYS A 204 10.79 -7.25 13.10
C LYS A 204 12.16 -6.61 12.92
N PHE A 205 12.79 -6.81 11.76
CA PHE A 205 14.09 -6.22 11.45
C PHE A 205 14.03 -4.68 11.42
N ILE A 206 13.00 -4.11 10.78
CA ILE A 206 12.80 -2.65 10.74
C ILE A 206 12.56 -2.11 12.16
N ILE A 207 11.68 -2.76 12.95
CA ILE A 207 11.39 -2.35 14.33
C ILE A 207 12.64 -2.44 15.22
N GLY A 208 13.37 -3.55 15.14
CA GLY A 208 14.49 -3.86 16.03
C GLY A 208 15.73 -2.99 15.85
N ARG A 209 15.82 -2.23 14.76
CA ARG A 209 16.94 -1.31 14.49
C ARG A 209 16.65 0.15 14.89
N CYS A 210 15.43 0.46 15.33
CA CYS A 210 15.04 1.84 15.59
C CYS A 210 15.05 2.22 17.06
N GLU A 211 16.04 3.04 17.42
CA GLU A 211 16.22 3.56 18.78
C GLU A 211 15.84 5.05 18.88
N ASP A 212 16.12 5.83 17.84
CA ASP A 212 15.85 7.26 17.78
C ASP A 212 14.52 7.61 17.08
N SER A 213 14.10 8.87 17.22
CA SER A 213 12.83 9.37 16.69
C SER A 213 12.78 9.40 15.15
N ASP A 214 13.91 9.72 14.49
CA ASP A 214 13.98 9.75 13.02
C ASP A 214 13.82 8.35 12.44
N CYS A 215 14.43 7.34 13.07
CA CYS A 215 14.25 5.94 12.69
C CYS A 215 12.81 5.49 12.89
N GLN A 216 12.17 5.86 14.01
CA GLN A 216 10.77 5.52 14.28
C GLN A 216 9.82 6.14 13.23
N ILE A 217 10.05 7.40 12.84
CA ILE A 217 9.33 8.06 11.74
C ILE A 217 9.55 7.29 10.44
N ASN A 218 10.79 6.98 10.09
CA ASN A 218 11.10 6.23 8.88
C ASN A 218 10.45 4.84 8.87
N ALA A 219 10.43 4.13 10.00
CA ALA A 219 9.78 2.84 10.16
C ALA A 219 8.26 2.92 9.91
N LEU A 220 7.60 3.93 10.49
CA LEU A 220 6.16 4.15 10.28
C LEU A 220 5.87 4.45 8.80
N GLN A 221 6.66 5.31 8.15
CA GLN A 221 6.54 5.59 6.71
C GLN A 221 6.74 4.32 5.87
N ILE A 222 7.71 3.47 6.22
CA ILE A 222 7.91 2.18 5.54
C ILE A 222 6.66 1.31 5.69
N PHE A 223 6.04 1.30 6.88
CA PHE A 223 4.82 0.54 7.14
C PHE A 223 3.57 1.13 6.48
N GLU A 224 3.52 2.41 6.13
CA GLU A 224 2.43 2.94 5.29
C GLU A 224 2.35 2.23 3.93
N ASN A 225 3.50 1.75 3.43
CA ASN A 225 3.60 0.95 2.21
C ASN A 225 3.26 -0.53 2.44
N LEU A 226 3.10 -0.97 3.70
CA LEU A 226 2.73 -2.33 4.13
C LEU A 226 1.82 -2.29 5.38
N PRO A 227 0.56 -1.82 5.26
CA PRO A 227 -0.32 -1.59 6.41
C PRO A 227 -0.90 -2.90 6.95
N LEU A 228 -0.16 -3.58 7.81
CA LEU A 228 -0.56 -4.85 8.45
C LEU A 228 -1.14 -4.63 9.84
N LEU A 229 -2.18 -5.39 10.18
CA LEU A 229 -2.87 -5.31 11.48
C LEU A 229 -1.96 -5.60 12.67
N ASN A 230 -1.00 -6.51 12.52
CA ASN A 230 -0.02 -6.84 13.56
C ASN A 230 0.97 -5.71 13.87
N LEU A 231 0.98 -4.62 13.08
CA LEU A 231 1.80 -3.42 13.31
C LEU A 231 1.05 -2.32 14.11
N LEU A 232 -0.26 -2.48 14.33
CA LEU A 232 -1.03 -1.55 15.17
C LEU A 232 -0.43 -1.37 16.58
N PRO A 233 0.06 -2.41 17.28
CA PRO A 233 0.71 -2.26 18.58
C PRO A 233 1.95 -1.36 18.53
N TYR A 234 2.73 -1.41 17.44
CA TYR A 234 3.92 -0.60 17.25
C TYR A 234 3.55 0.89 17.15
N ALA A 235 2.59 1.26 16.30
CA ALA A 235 2.13 2.66 16.22
C ALA A 235 1.48 3.14 17.52
N ASN A 236 0.69 2.29 18.18
CA ASN A 236 0.00 2.62 19.43
C ASN A 236 0.95 2.97 20.60
N GLN A 237 2.21 2.52 20.58
CA GLN A 237 3.15 2.85 21.65
C GLN A 237 3.55 4.33 21.66
N PHE A 238 3.51 4.99 20.50
CA PHE A 238 3.91 6.39 20.33
C PHE A 238 2.79 7.38 20.68
N LEU A 239 1.53 6.94 20.66
CA LEU A 239 0.39 7.78 21.03
C LEU A 239 0.43 8.15 22.53
N CYS A 240 0.37 9.45 22.82
CA CYS A 240 0.35 10.03 24.17
C CYS A 240 1.46 9.51 25.08
N SER A 241 2.66 9.33 24.51
CA SER A 241 3.85 8.93 25.23
C SER A 241 4.41 10.10 26.05
N THR A 242 5.03 9.83 27.18
CA THR A 242 5.69 10.83 28.05
C THR A 242 7.12 11.14 27.61
N ASN A 243 7.63 10.50 26.55
CA ASN A 243 9.01 10.70 26.11
C ASN A 243 9.10 11.96 25.23
N ASN A 244 9.92 12.93 25.65
CA ASN A 244 9.96 14.32 25.17
C ASN A 244 10.32 14.56 23.69
N ASN A 245 10.64 13.53 22.89
CA ASN A 245 11.04 13.68 21.47
C ASN A 245 9.98 13.19 20.45
N THR A 246 8.71 13.06 20.86
CA THR A 246 7.75 12.19 20.16
C THR A 246 6.60 12.86 19.41
N MET A 247 6.55 14.20 19.29
CA MET A 247 5.43 14.86 18.59
C MET A 247 5.34 14.44 17.12
N LEU A 248 6.44 14.52 16.36
CA LEU A 248 6.47 14.08 14.96
C LEU A 248 6.26 12.56 14.83
N VAL A 249 6.77 11.77 15.77
CA VAL A 249 6.55 10.32 15.80
C VAL A 249 5.07 9.98 16.03
N GLN A 250 4.39 10.75 16.89
CA GLN A 250 2.95 10.61 17.13
C GLN A 250 2.16 10.97 15.88
N GLU A 251 2.51 12.06 15.20
CA GLU A 251 1.86 12.48 13.95
C GLU A 251 1.94 11.36 12.90
N GLU A 252 3.13 10.81 12.67
CA GLU A 252 3.34 9.71 11.72
C GLU A 252 2.65 8.42 12.17
N ALA A 253 2.59 8.16 13.48
CA ALA A 253 1.83 7.03 14.01
C ALA A 253 0.34 7.20 13.74
N LEU A 254 -0.21 8.40 13.91
CA LEU A 254 -1.60 8.70 13.60
C LEU A 254 -1.89 8.56 12.10
N ARG A 255 -1.01 9.06 11.22
CA ARG A 255 -1.11 8.87 9.75
C ARG A 255 -1.16 7.40 9.38
N PHE A 256 -0.27 6.58 9.94
CA PHE A 256 -0.29 5.14 9.74
C PHE A 256 -1.61 4.49 10.20
N LEU A 257 -2.14 4.89 11.37
CA LEU A 257 -3.41 4.37 11.89
C LEU A 257 -4.63 4.74 11.03
N GLN A 258 -4.59 5.84 10.27
CA GLN A 258 -5.69 6.24 9.37
C GLN A 258 -5.91 5.25 8.22
N LEU A 259 -4.90 4.46 7.86
CA LEU A 259 -4.97 3.49 6.76
C LEU A 259 -5.90 2.31 7.05
N PHE A 260 -6.39 2.16 8.30
CA PHE A 260 -7.17 1.01 8.73
C PHE A 260 -8.68 1.31 8.85
N ASP A 261 -9.49 0.29 8.61
CA ASP A 261 -10.97 0.36 8.53
C ASP A 261 -11.70 0.46 9.89
N GLY A 262 -10.95 0.61 10.98
CA GLY A 262 -11.50 0.79 12.32
C GLY A 262 -11.93 -0.48 13.06
N LYS A 263 -12.02 -1.65 12.40
CA LYS A 263 -12.54 -2.89 13.03
C LYS A 263 -11.62 -3.47 14.10
N HIS A 264 -10.32 -3.43 13.84
CA HIS A 264 -9.31 -4.16 14.63
C HIS A 264 -8.67 -3.33 15.75
N PHE A 265 -9.14 -2.10 15.98
CA PHE A 265 -8.58 -1.24 17.02
C PHE A 265 -8.96 -1.70 18.42
N HIS A 266 -7.99 -1.98 19.29
CA HIS A 266 -8.29 -2.30 20.70
C HIS A 266 -8.74 -1.07 21.49
N TRP A 267 -9.49 -1.29 22.57
CA TRP A 267 -9.97 -0.21 23.45
C TRP A 267 -8.82 0.64 24.04
N LYS A 268 -7.65 0.03 24.28
CA LYS A 268 -6.44 0.73 24.71
C LYS A 268 -6.03 1.84 23.72
N THR A 269 -6.08 1.56 22.41
CA THR A 269 -5.76 2.53 21.36
C THR A 269 -6.85 3.59 21.24
N ILE A 270 -8.12 3.17 21.29
CA ILE A 270 -9.27 4.08 21.25
C ILE A 270 -9.21 5.11 22.38
N ASN A 271 -8.88 4.68 23.61
CA ASN A 271 -8.75 5.59 24.74
C ASN A 271 -7.64 6.63 24.53
N LYS A 272 -6.51 6.24 23.93
CA LYS A 272 -5.45 7.19 23.59
C LYS A 272 -5.91 8.18 22.53
N LEU A 273 -6.59 7.72 21.47
CA LEU A 273 -7.16 8.57 20.42
C LEU A 273 -8.19 9.57 20.99
N LEU A 274 -9.05 9.12 21.91
CA LEU A 274 -10.00 9.99 22.61
C LEU A 274 -9.27 11.03 23.46
N ARG A 275 -8.18 10.65 24.15
CA ARG A 275 -7.37 11.63 24.91
C ARG A 275 -6.71 12.67 24.01
N ILE A 276 -6.22 12.28 22.82
CA ILE A 276 -5.70 13.21 21.81
C ILE A 276 -6.82 14.17 21.36
N PHE A 277 -7.98 13.63 21.01
CA PHE A 277 -9.15 14.42 20.62
C PHE A 277 -9.59 15.43 21.69
N HIS A 278 -9.49 15.06 22.97
CA HIS A 278 -9.82 15.93 24.10
C HIS A 278 -8.65 16.80 24.59
N ASN A 279 -7.47 16.71 23.97
CA ASN A 279 -6.27 17.42 24.41
C ASN A 279 -5.90 17.14 25.89
N THR A 280 -6.00 15.88 26.31
CA THR A 280 -5.75 15.43 27.70
C THR A 280 -4.53 14.52 27.82
N CYS A 281 -3.70 14.47 26.77
CA CYS A 281 -2.48 13.69 26.80
C CYS A 281 -1.38 14.42 27.58
N PRO A 282 -0.46 13.68 28.24
CA PRO A 282 0.71 14.29 28.87
C PRO A 282 1.59 15.04 27.88
N LEU A 283 1.64 14.55 26.64
CA LEU A 283 2.30 15.20 25.51
C LEU A 283 1.44 16.35 25.00
N HIS A 284 2.05 17.49 24.68
CA HIS A 284 1.36 18.59 24.01
C HIS A 284 0.78 18.14 22.65
N GLN A 285 -0.48 18.50 22.37
CA GLN A 285 -1.17 18.10 21.13
C GLN A 285 -1.32 19.29 20.19
N THR A 286 -0.95 19.09 18.94
CA THR A 286 -1.19 20.06 17.87
C THR A 286 -2.58 19.90 17.29
N ILE A 287 -3.03 20.88 16.50
CA ILE A 287 -4.27 20.76 15.70
C ILE A 287 -4.16 19.56 14.74
N THR A 288 -2.98 19.32 14.16
CA THR A 288 -2.73 18.17 13.28
C THR A 288 -2.93 16.84 14.00
N ASP A 289 -2.44 16.68 15.23
CA ASP A 289 -2.68 15.47 16.03
C ASP A 289 -4.18 15.22 16.23
N GLN A 290 -4.92 16.28 16.55
CA GLN A 290 -6.36 16.20 16.78
C GLN A 290 -7.13 15.86 15.49
N THR A 291 -6.80 16.46 14.35
CA THR A 291 -7.44 16.16 13.07
C THR A 291 -7.14 14.74 12.61
N LEU A 292 -5.89 14.28 12.75
CA LEU A 292 -5.53 12.91 12.42
C LEU A 292 -6.24 11.90 13.34
N ALA A 293 -6.33 12.19 14.64
CA ALA A 293 -7.08 11.35 15.58
C ALA A 293 -8.59 11.31 15.26
N ILE A 294 -9.17 12.43 14.82
CA ILE A 294 -10.56 12.49 14.34
C ILE A 294 -10.76 11.52 13.18
N ASP A 295 -9.90 11.53 12.16
CA ASP A 295 -10.01 10.62 11.02
C ASP A 295 -10.04 9.15 11.43
N VAL A 296 -9.12 8.76 12.33
CA VAL A 296 -9.04 7.39 12.87
C VAL A 296 -10.29 7.05 13.67
N LEU A 297 -10.74 7.92 14.58
CA LEU A 297 -11.95 7.71 15.37
C LEU A 297 -13.20 7.58 14.49
N LEU A 298 -13.31 8.40 13.45
CA LEU A 298 -14.40 8.31 12.48
C LEU A 298 -14.37 7.01 11.66
N ASN A 299 -13.20 6.39 11.42
CA ASN A 299 -13.12 5.04 10.82
C ASN A 299 -13.64 3.97 11.80
N ILE A 300 -13.40 4.15 13.10
CA ILE A 300 -13.81 3.20 14.15
C ILE A 300 -15.31 3.24 14.43
N LEU A 301 -15.94 4.41 14.31
CA LEU A 301 -17.34 4.67 14.68
C LEU A 301 -18.35 3.60 14.23
N PRO A 302 -18.42 3.21 12.93
CA PRO A 302 -19.42 2.25 12.47
C PRO A 302 -19.30 0.87 13.13
N ASN A 303 -18.10 0.52 13.60
CA ASN A 303 -17.79 -0.77 14.18
C ASN A 303 -17.91 -0.78 15.71
N LYS A 304 -17.96 0.40 16.36
CA LYS A 304 -17.95 0.54 17.83
C LYS A 304 -18.84 1.69 18.29
N GLU A 305 -20.11 1.38 18.54
CA GLU A 305 -21.13 2.39 18.91
C GLU A 305 -20.71 3.27 20.11
N LEU A 306 -20.01 2.69 21.10
CA LEU A 306 -19.54 3.38 22.30
C LEU A 306 -18.68 4.62 21.98
N VAL A 307 -17.84 4.56 20.94
CA VAL A 307 -16.98 5.70 20.55
C VAL A 307 -17.82 6.90 20.14
N GLY A 308 -18.91 6.67 19.39
CA GLY A 308 -19.83 7.73 19.00
C GLY A 308 -20.55 8.33 20.19
N THR A 309 -20.90 7.52 21.20
CA THR A 309 -21.49 8.07 22.42
C THR A 309 -20.51 8.98 23.17
N TYR A 310 -19.22 8.63 23.26
CA TYR A 310 -18.21 9.48 23.90
C TYR A 310 -18.03 10.81 23.16
N LEU A 311 -17.86 10.75 21.83
CA LEU A 311 -17.68 11.95 21.01
C LEU A 311 -18.90 12.87 21.06
N LEU A 312 -20.11 12.32 20.94
CA LEU A 312 -21.34 13.12 20.98
C LEU A 312 -21.62 13.70 22.37
N ARG A 313 -21.21 13.02 23.45
CA ARG A 313 -21.29 13.57 24.81
C ARG A 313 -20.32 14.73 25.06
N SER A 314 -19.26 14.83 24.27
CA SER A 314 -18.32 15.94 24.36
C SER A 314 -18.69 17.15 23.51
N GLU A 315 -19.83 17.10 22.81
CA GLU A 315 -20.32 18.27 22.06
C GLU A 315 -20.69 19.39 23.03
N GLU A 316 -19.87 20.43 23.04
CA GLU A 316 -20.13 21.64 23.81
C GLU A 316 -21.08 22.58 23.05
N LEU A 317 -21.88 23.33 23.79
CA LEU A 317 -22.73 24.39 23.22
C LEU A 317 -21.91 25.57 22.69
N PHE A 318 -20.74 25.82 23.27
CA PHE A 318 -19.83 26.91 22.89
C PHE A 318 -18.38 26.39 22.85
N PRO A 319 -18.01 25.64 21.81
CA PRO A 319 -16.70 24.99 21.76
C PRO A 319 -15.59 26.02 21.64
N ILE A 320 -14.59 25.93 22.50
CA ILE A 320 -13.39 26.81 22.47
C ILE A 320 -12.51 26.46 21.25
N GLU A 321 -12.37 25.18 20.92
CA GLU A 321 -11.56 24.70 19.79
C GLU A 321 -12.38 24.69 18.49
N HIS A 322 -12.68 25.88 17.95
CA HIS A 322 -13.55 26.04 16.78
C HIS A 322 -13.09 25.27 15.54
N GLU A 323 -11.79 25.29 15.21
CA GLU A 323 -11.23 24.59 14.04
C GLU A 323 -11.38 23.06 14.14
N LYS A 324 -11.06 22.47 15.30
CA LYS A 324 -11.21 21.03 15.54
C LYS A 324 -12.65 20.56 15.31
N TRP A 325 -13.61 21.27 15.90
CA TRP A 325 -15.02 20.92 15.76
C TRP A 325 -15.54 21.16 14.34
N ALA A 326 -15.10 22.23 13.67
CA ALA A 326 -15.47 22.48 12.28
C ALA A 326 -14.96 21.35 11.37
N TYR A 327 -13.71 20.93 11.55
CA TYR A 327 -13.13 19.79 10.85
C TYR A 327 -13.92 18.49 11.12
N PHE A 328 -14.23 18.19 12.38
CA PHE A 328 -15.02 17.03 12.78
C PHE A 328 -16.37 16.94 12.05
N TYR A 329 -17.16 18.02 12.08
CA TYR A 329 -18.48 18.04 11.45
C TYR A 329 -18.41 17.99 9.92
N LYS A 330 -17.43 18.67 9.29
CA LYS A 330 -17.22 18.58 7.84
C LYS A 330 -16.84 17.16 7.41
N ASN A 331 -15.97 16.50 8.17
CA ASN A 331 -15.56 15.13 7.89
C ASN A 331 -16.72 14.14 8.05
N ILE A 332 -17.57 14.31 9.08
CA ILE A 332 -18.84 13.56 9.20
C ILE A 332 -19.72 13.77 7.98
N ALA A 333 -19.94 15.02 7.56
CA ALA A 333 -20.77 15.33 6.40
C ALA A 333 -20.24 14.61 5.14
N ARG A 334 -18.91 14.64 4.94
CA ARG A 334 -18.25 13.91 3.86
C ARG A 334 -18.45 12.40 3.97
N LYS A 335 -18.15 11.78 5.11
CA LYS A 335 -18.31 10.31 5.28
C LYS A 335 -19.74 9.85 5.10
N ARG A 336 -20.72 10.66 5.46
CA ARG A 336 -22.14 10.37 5.20
C ARG A 336 -22.48 10.35 3.70
N GLN A 337 -21.78 11.15 2.89
CA GLN A 337 -21.97 11.15 1.43
C GLN A 337 -21.26 9.96 0.77
N THR A 338 -20.09 9.56 1.27
CA THR A 338 -19.26 8.52 0.65
C THR A 338 -19.50 7.10 1.17
N SER A 339 -20.04 6.94 2.39
CA SER A 339 -20.26 5.64 3.03
C SER A 339 -21.72 5.50 3.52
N PRO A 340 -22.53 4.64 2.86
CA PRO A 340 -23.90 4.35 3.28
C PRO A 340 -23.98 3.79 4.70
N ASP A 341 -23.06 2.88 5.07
CA ASP A 341 -23.01 2.27 6.41
C ASP A 341 -22.75 3.33 7.49
N PHE A 342 -21.82 4.25 7.23
CA PHE A 342 -21.55 5.37 8.12
C PHE A 342 -22.77 6.28 8.25
N ASN A 343 -23.47 6.58 7.15
CA ASN A 343 -24.67 7.41 7.18
C ASN A 343 -25.81 6.77 7.97
N LEU A 344 -26.02 5.45 7.83
CA LEU A 344 -27.01 4.71 8.61
C LEU A 344 -26.67 4.76 10.11
N TYR A 345 -25.43 4.46 10.45
CA TYR A 345 -24.92 4.55 11.82
C TYR A 345 -25.14 5.94 12.41
N TRP A 346 -24.71 6.99 11.71
CA TRP A 346 -24.80 8.35 12.20
C TRP A 346 -26.24 8.84 12.37
N THR A 347 -27.12 8.48 11.43
CA THR A 347 -28.56 8.78 11.52
C THR A 347 -29.19 8.11 12.74
N LYS A 348 -28.86 6.84 12.99
CA LYS A 348 -29.31 6.11 14.19
C LYS A 348 -28.83 6.81 15.45
N MET A 349 -27.54 7.16 15.53
CA MET A 349 -26.97 7.87 16.69
C MET A 349 -27.68 9.21 16.96
N ARG A 350 -28.00 9.99 15.91
CA ARG A 350 -28.67 11.29 16.06
C ARG A 350 -30.17 11.21 16.33
N SER A 351 -30.80 10.04 16.16
CA SER A 351 -32.21 9.84 16.55
C SER A 351 -32.42 9.78 18.07
N PHE A 352 -31.38 9.46 18.84
CA PHE A 352 -31.47 9.44 20.30
C PHE A 352 -31.62 10.87 20.84
N ARG A 353 -32.57 11.07 21.77
CA ARG A 353 -32.88 12.39 22.34
C ARG A 353 -31.66 13.09 22.95
N VAL A 354 -30.75 12.33 23.55
CA VAL A 354 -29.52 12.83 24.20
C VAL A 354 -28.49 13.33 23.18
N PHE A 355 -28.58 12.90 21.92
CA PHE A 355 -27.62 13.23 20.86
C PHE A 355 -28.24 14.03 19.72
N ARG A 356 -29.35 14.74 19.99
CA ARG A 356 -29.98 15.62 19.01
C ARG A 356 -28.94 16.58 18.41
N PRO A 357 -29.07 16.97 17.12
CA PRO A 357 -28.12 17.87 16.49
C PRO A 357 -27.94 19.15 17.31
N ASN A 358 -26.72 19.40 17.77
CA ASN A 358 -26.35 20.64 18.42
C ASN A 358 -26.13 21.70 17.34
N TYR A 359 -27.11 22.58 17.10
CA TYR A 359 -27.03 23.59 16.03
C TYR A 359 -25.93 24.64 16.24
N ALA A 360 -25.29 24.71 17.42
CA ALA A 360 -24.17 25.61 17.67
C ALA A 360 -22.96 25.34 16.76
N HIS A 361 -22.84 24.14 16.16
CA HIS A 361 -21.82 23.88 15.15
C HIS A 361 -21.93 24.79 13.92
N ARG A 362 -23.12 25.35 13.63
CA ARG A 362 -23.32 26.31 12.53
C ARG A 362 -22.72 27.68 12.83
N SER A 363 -22.41 27.95 14.10
CA SER A 363 -21.83 29.20 14.57
C SER A 363 -20.30 29.13 14.74
N LEU A 364 -19.67 28.03 14.29
CA LEU A 364 -18.22 27.88 14.34
C LEU A 364 -17.55 28.87 13.40
N LYS A 365 -16.62 29.68 13.92
CA LYS A 365 -15.75 30.55 13.14
C LYS A 365 -14.47 29.78 12.81
N ALA A 366 -14.44 29.14 11.65
CA ALA A 366 -13.32 28.29 11.24
C ALA A 366 -13.13 28.28 9.72
N THR A 367 -11.90 28.06 9.27
CA THR A 367 -11.56 27.93 7.84
C THR A 367 -11.32 26.48 7.42
N SER A 368 -11.16 25.55 8.37
CA SER A 368 -10.99 24.12 8.10
C SER A 368 -11.95 23.61 7.04
N ASP A 369 -11.45 22.92 6.02
CA ASP A 369 -12.26 22.34 4.96
C ASP A 369 -11.86 20.89 4.68
N VAL A 370 -12.87 20.07 4.41
CA VAL A 370 -12.70 18.65 4.03
C VAL A 370 -13.39 18.46 2.68
N SER A 371 -12.95 19.23 1.68
CA SER A 371 -13.45 19.11 0.32
C SER A 371 -12.81 17.92 -0.39
N VAL A 372 -13.58 17.29 -1.27
CA VAL A 372 -13.05 16.38 -2.27
C VAL A 372 -12.69 17.24 -3.47
N ILE A 373 -11.42 17.24 -3.88
CA ILE A 373 -11.11 17.53 -5.27
C ILE A 373 -11.70 16.34 -6.03
N ASN A 374 -12.93 16.49 -6.53
CA ASN A 374 -13.40 15.63 -7.59
C ASN A 374 -12.48 15.94 -8.76
N ILE A 375 -11.44 15.12 -8.94
CA ILE A 375 -10.74 15.07 -10.21
C ILE A 375 -11.79 14.55 -11.18
N ALA A 376 -12.47 15.48 -11.86
CA ALA A 376 -13.39 15.18 -12.93
C ALA A 376 -12.61 14.34 -13.95
N GLY A 377 -12.98 13.08 -14.05
CA GLY A 377 -12.19 12.06 -14.73
C GLY A 377 -12.99 10.78 -14.92
N LYS A 378 -14.19 10.93 -15.47
CA LYS A 378 -14.73 9.99 -16.47
C LYS A 378 -15.18 10.79 -17.67
#